data_AF-A0A960TRB0-F1
#
_entry.id   AF-A0A960TRB0-F1
#
_cell.length_a   1.000
_cell.length_b   1.000
_cell.length_c   1.000
_cell.angle_alpha   90.00
_cell.angle_beta   90.00
_cell.angle_gamma   90.00
#
_symmetry.space_group_name_H-M   'P 1'
#
loop_
_entity.id
_entity.type
_entity.pdbx_description
1 polymer ?
#
loop_
_entity_poly.entity_id
_entity_poly.type
_entity_poly.pdbx_seq_one_letter_code
_entity_poly.pdbx_strand_id
1 'polypeptide(L)'
;MRRSICTCEPAIAYAGDIRTWKFHFTTATALPEGTLLLFDIDSMGRPIDWETPSAYPEAGENVIWAQMEGGKPFYPDEIEPKHGIVPKFQFTLPAKLGVGKTVTFFMGDPKEKKWGLNPKGTQAQTTSQRRRPFYLFIDPTGKGKYDEPEAFSIDVKGNILHNVKIVAPSFVAKNKRFDVVIRFEDEFGNLTSNTADGETLIELSHEHLRENLNWKLFIPETGYITLPNLYFNEAGVYTITLTNLSNKEQFRSAPIRCIPEVERQLHWGTLHGESERVDSTENIDSCLRHFRDEQSLNFYGVSPFESNEETPNEIWRQIAHNVAEFNEDERFITFTGYQWLGEPGEEGLRQLVFLKEQKQNPQKKDAKYGSLKKVYKAFNPKELIAIPSFTMGEGYHYDFKDFCPDFERVAEIY
;
A
#
# COMPACT_ATOMS: atom_id res chain seq x y z
N MET A 1 9.94 -12.32 -33.43
CA MET A 1 9.41 -10.94 -33.58
C MET A 1 10.22 -10.01 -32.69
N ARG A 2 10.67 -8.86 -33.20
CA ARG A 2 11.29 -7.83 -32.35
C ARG A 2 10.18 -7.21 -31.50
N ARG A 3 10.41 -7.06 -30.19
CA ARG A 3 9.51 -6.35 -29.27
C ARG A 3 10.09 -4.97 -29.01
N SER A 4 9.22 -4.00 -28.75
CA SER A 4 9.66 -2.69 -28.29
C SER A 4 10.35 -2.84 -26.93
N ILE A 5 11.16 -1.84 -26.57
CA ILE A 5 11.91 -1.83 -25.30
C ILE A 5 11.55 -0.56 -24.55
N CYS A 6 11.12 -0.73 -23.30
CA CYS A 6 10.82 0.34 -22.36
C CYS A 6 11.83 0.27 -21.20
N THR A 7 12.57 1.35 -20.96
CA THR A 7 13.49 1.46 -19.82
C THR A 7 13.33 2.81 -19.12
N CYS A 8 13.66 2.85 -17.82
CA CYS A 8 13.60 4.06 -17.01
C CYS A 8 14.99 4.47 -16.52
N GLU A 9 15.24 5.77 -16.44
CA GLU A 9 16.43 6.34 -15.80
C GLU A 9 16.01 7.41 -14.78
N PRO A 10 16.29 7.21 -13.47
CA PRO A 10 16.82 5.99 -12.86
C PRO A 10 15.79 4.84 -12.87
N ALA A 11 16.28 3.60 -12.75
CA ALA A 11 15.42 2.41 -12.65
C ALA A 11 14.83 2.19 -11.23
N ILE A 12 15.38 2.90 -10.24
CA ILE A 12 14.96 2.86 -8.84
C ILE A 12 14.66 4.29 -8.40
N ALA A 13 13.53 4.47 -7.71
CA ALA A 13 13.16 5.66 -6.98
C ALA A 13 13.20 5.36 -5.47
N TYR A 14 13.51 6.35 -4.64
CA TYR A 14 13.14 6.31 -3.23
C TYR A 14 11.82 7.05 -3.02
N ALA A 15 11.02 6.59 -2.07
CA ALA A 15 9.71 7.17 -1.76
C ALA A 15 9.84 8.68 -1.50
N GLY A 16 9.04 9.50 -2.19
CA GLY A 16 9.07 10.96 -2.08
C GLY A 16 10.27 11.65 -2.73
N ASP A 17 11.15 10.95 -3.45
CA ASP A 17 12.25 11.58 -4.21
C ASP A 17 11.71 12.59 -5.22
N ILE A 18 12.30 13.78 -5.26
CA ILE A 18 11.98 14.79 -6.28
C ILE A 18 13.17 14.90 -7.23
N ARG A 19 12.95 14.60 -8.52
CA ARG A 19 13.98 14.63 -9.59
C ARG A 19 13.34 14.60 -10.97
N THR A 20 14.14 14.65 -12.03
CA THR A 20 13.66 14.34 -13.39
C THR A 20 13.78 12.86 -13.70
N TRP A 21 12.68 12.27 -14.14
CA TRP A 21 12.55 10.89 -14.53
C TRP A 21 12.56 10.77 -16.05
N LYS A 22 13.26 9.78 -16.59
CA LYS A 22 13.30 9.52 -18.03
C LYS A 22 12.72 8.16 -18.34
N PHE A 23 11.93 8.09 -19.40
CA PHE A 23 11.29 6.89 -19.91
C PHE A 23 11.68 6.73 -21.37
N HIS A 24 12.49 5.74 -21.68
CA HIS A 24 13.03 5.50 -23.01
C HIS A 24 12.20 4.44 -23.72
N PHE A 25 11.47 4.83 -24.76
CA PHE A 25 10.74 3.92 -25.63
C PHE A 25 11.51 3.69 -26.92
N THR A 26 11.98 2.45 -27.14
CA THR A 26 12.65 2.04 -28.38
C THR A 26 11.72 1.16 -29.19
N THR A 27 11.31 1.65 -30.36
CA THR A 27 10.25 0.99 -31.14
C THR A 27 10.76 -0.22 -31.93
N ALA A 28 9.97 -1.30 -31.97
CA ALA A 28 10.25 -2.46 -32.81
C ALA A 28 9.82 -2.28 -34.28
N THR A 29 8.94 -1.32 -34.56
CA THR A 29 8.36 -1.05 -35.88
C THR A 29 8.55 0.42 -36.23
N ALA A 30 8.60 0.77 -37.51
CA ALA A 30 8.66 2.18 -37.87
C ALA A 30 7.33 2.87 -37.54
N LEU A 31 7.38 3.97 -36.79
CA LEU A 31 6.21 4.79 -36.49
C LEU A 31 6.22 6.04 -37.38
N PRO A 32 5.13 6.32 -38.13
CA PRO A 32 5.06 7.50 -38.98
C PRO A 32 5.00 8.79 -38.15
N GLU A 33 5.33 9.90 -38.81
CA GLU A 33 5.00 11.24 -38.29
C GLU A 33 3.48 11.34 -38.05
N GLY A 34 3.07 12.03 -36.97
CA GLY A 34 1.66 12.11 -36.56
C GLY A 34 1.14 10.93 -35.75
N THR A 35 1.99 9.93 -35.44
CA THR A 35 1.64 8.88 -34.46
C THR A 35 1.29 9.52 -33.12
N LEU A 36 0.19 9.07 -32.51
CA LEU A 36 -0.18 9.49 -31.16
C LEU A 36 0.43 8.54 -30.14
N LEU A 37 1.02 9.13 -29.10
CA LEU A 37 1.69 8.46 -28.00
C LEU A 37 1.04 8.95 -26.71
N LEU A 38 0.14 8.15 -26.12
CA LEU A 38 -0.58 8.52 -24.92
C LEU A 38 0.13 7.92 -23.71
N PHE A 39 0.78 8.78 -22.94
CA PHE A 39 1.51 8.43 -21.72
C PHE A 39 0.56 8.52 -20.52
N ASP A 40 0.48 7.45 -19.76
CA ASP A 40 -0.36 7.33 -18.58
C ASP A 40 0.51 7.02 -17.37
N ILE A 41 0.45 7.89 -16.36
CA ILE A 41 1.23 7.72 -15.14
C ILE A 41 0.60 6.69 -14.19
N ASP A 42 -0.60 6.18 -14.45
CA ASP A 42 -1.27 5.21 -13.58
C ASP A 42 -1.38 5.73 -12.13
N SER A 43 -1.95 6.93 -11.99
CA SER A 43 -2.10 7.64 -10.72
C SER A 43 -3.56 8.04 -10.51
N MET A 44 -4.01 7.99 -9.25
CA MET A 44 -5.33 8.46 -8.86
C MET A 44 -5.29 9.91 -8.34
N GLY A 45 -4.11 10.53 -8.30
CA GLY A 45 -3.90 11.91 -7.85
C GLY A 45 -4.00 12.08 -6.34
N ARG A 46 -3.83 10.98 -5.58
CA ARG A 46 -3.83 11.03 -4.12
C ARG A 46 -2.52 11.63 -3.61
N PRO A 47 -2.49 12.19 -2.38
CA PRO A 47 -1.26 12.74 -1.80
C PRO A 47 -0.09 11.74 -1.71
N ILE A 48 -0.39 10.44 -1.70
CA ILE A 48 0.62 9.37 -1.66
C ILE A 48 1.09 8.91 -3.04
N ASP A 49 0.36 9.27 -4.11
CA ASP A 49 0.65 8.83 -5.46
C ASP A 49 1.82 9.64 -6.05
N TRP A 50 2.30 9.20 -7.20
CA TRP A 50 3.29 9.96 -7.94
C TRP A 50 2.70 11.29 -8.40
N GLU A 51 3.46 12.36 -8.22
CA GLU A 51 3.00 13.71 -8.52
C GLU A 51 2.64 13.86 -9.99
N THR A 52 1.47 14.44 -10.26
CA THR A 52 1.01 14.72 -11.61
C THR A 52 1.81 15.88 -12.21
N PRO A 53 2.50 15.70 -13.35
CA PRO A 53 3.23 16.77 -13.99
C PRO A 53 2.31 17.69 -14.81
N SER A 54 2.79 18.90 -15.07
CA SER A 54 2.17 19.84 -16.00
C SER A 54 2.56 19.53 -17.45
N ALA A 55 1.59 19.59 -18.38
CA ALA A 55 1.90 19.55 -19.82
C ALA A 55 2.49 20.86 -20.37
N TYR A 56 2.49 21.94 -19.57
CA TYR A 56 2.81 23.29 -20.02
C TYR A 56 4.25 23.68 -19.62
N PRO A 57 5.17 23.94 -20.58
CA PRO A 57 6.56 24.30 -20.26
C PRO A 57 6.70 25.60 -19.45
N GLU A 58 5.71 26.47 -19.48
CA GLU A 58 5.66 27.73 -18.75
C GLU A 58 5.65 27.53 -17.22
N ALA A 59 5.20 26.36 -16.74
CA ALA A 59 5.23 26.00 -15.33
C ALA A 59 6.68 26.03 -14.78
N GLY A 60 7.66 25.63 -15.60
CA GLY A 60 9.08 25.75 -15.29
C GLY A 60 9.63 24.78 -14.22
N GLU A 61 8.78 23.96 -13.63
CA GLU A 61 9.06 22.85 -12.70
C GLU A 61 7.95 21.79 -12.83
N ASN A 62 8.25 20.53 -12.48
CA ASN A 62 7.33 19.40 -12.60
C ASN A 62 6.57 19.36 -13.95
N VAL A 63 7.33 19.35 -15.06
CA VAL A 63 6.79 19.34 -16.43
C VAL A 63 6.98 17.97 -17.06
N ILE A 64 6.04 17.54 -17.91
CA ILE A 64 6.20 16.37 -18.77
C ILE A 64 6.45 16.78 -20.23
N TRP A 65 7.46 16.20 -20.86
CA TRP A 65 7.79 16.44 -22.27
C TRP A 65 8.42 15.20 -22.92
N ALA A 66 8.55 15.23 -24.24
CA ALA A 66 9.22 14.17 -24.99
C ALA A 66 10.31 14.73 -25.91
N GLN A 67 11.28 13.89 -26.25
CA GLN A 67 12.37 14.23 -27.16
C GLN A 67 12.79 13.01 -27.98
N MET A 68 12.88 13.18 -29.30
CA MET A 68 13.53 12.21 -30.19
C MET A 68 15.05 12.39 -30.12
N GLU A 69 15.82 11.34 -30.41
CA GLU A 69 17.29 11.39 -30.48
C GLU A 69 17.77 12.57 -31.37
N GLY A 70 18.45 13.56 -30.76
CA GLY A 70 18.93 14.76 -31.45
C GLY A 70 17.86 15.80 -31.87
N GLY A 71 16.59 15.56 -31.52
CA GLY A 71 15.46 16.45 -31.82
C GLY A 71 15.26 17.55 -30.78
N LYS A 72 14.34 18.48 -31.06
CA LYS A 72 13.86 19.46 -30.07
C LYS A 72 12.81 18.81 -29.15
N PRO A 73 12.66 19.28 -27.89
CA PRO A 73 11.54 18.90 -27.04
C PRO A 73 10.19 19.20 -27.69
N PHE A 74 9.22 18.33 -27.45
CA PHE A 74 7.81 18.51 -27.81
C PHE A 74 6.93 18.12 -26.61
N TYR A 75 5.76 18.74 -26.50
CA TYR A 75 4.90 18.69 -25.32
C TYR A 75 3.57 18.01 -25.66
N PRO A 76 2.90 17.40 -24.66
CA PRO A 76 1.65 16.71 -24.90
C PRO A 76 0.44 17.65 -24.81
N ASP A 77 -0.67 17.21 -25.37
CA ASP A 77 -2.01 17.69 -24.98
C ASP A 77 -2.51 16.84 -23.80
N GLU A 78 -3.19 17.47 -22.84
CA GLU A 78 -3.85 16.77 -21.73
C GLU A 78 -5.18 16.16 -22.19
N ILE A 79 -5.36 14.87 -21.92
CA ILE A 79 -6.60 14.14 -22.18
C ILE A 79 -7.25 13.83 -20.84
N GLU A 80 -8.36 14.52 -20.55
CA GLU A 80 -9.13 14.29 -19.34
C GLU A 80 -9.69 12.86 -19.32
N PRO A 81 -9.56 12.14 -18.19
CA PRO A 81 -10.14 10.82 -18.07
C PRO A 81 -11.66 10.92 -17.93
N LYS A 82 -12.39 9.90 -18.39
CA LYS A 82 -13.84 9.81 -18.13
C LYS A 82 -14.16 9.63 -16.64
N HIS A 83 -13.25 9.00 -15.92
CA HIS A 83 -13.31 8.71 -14.48
C HIS A 83 -11.91 8.96 -13.89
N GLY A 84 -11.84 9.74 -12.81
CA GLY A 84 -10.57 10.13 -12.17
C GLY A 84 -10.25 11.60 -12.37
N ILE A 85 -9.14 12.04 -11.76
CA ILE A 85 -8.72 13.46 -11.72
C ILE A 85 -7.38 13.72 -12.39
N VAL A 86 -6.64 12.66 -12.75
CA VAL A 86 -5.30 12.76 -13.37
C VAL A 86 -5.44 12.66 -14.89
N PRO A 87 -4.95 13.65 -15.66
CA PRO A 87 -4.96 13.59 -17.11
C PRO A 87 -3.99 12.54 -17.65
N LYS A 88 -4.28 12.02 -18.84
CA LYS A 88 -3.31 11.30 -19.67
C LYS A 88 -2.63 12.29 -20.62
N PHE A 89 -1.39 12.03 -21.00
CA PHE A 89 -0.57 12.97 -21.76
C PHE A 89 -0.38 12.48 -23.20
N GLN A 90 -1.08 13.10 -24.16
CA GLN A 90 -1.02 12.70 -25.57
C GLN A 90 0.04 13.50 -26.33
N PHE A 91 1.11 12.83 -26.71
CA PHE A 91 2.14 13.37 -27.59
C PHE A 91 1.85 13.02 -29.05
N THR A 92 2.16 13.95 -29.97
CA THR A 92 2.16 13.68 -31.41
C THR A 92 3.59 13.62 -31.92
N LEU A 93 3.99 12.52 -32.55
CA LEU A 93 5.34 12.40 -33.09
C LEU A 93 5.61 13.47 -34.17
N PRO A 94 6.62 14.33 -34.00
CA PRO A 94 6.91 15.42 -34.93
C PRO A 94 7.64 14.95 -36.20
N ALA A 95 8.12 13.71 -36.22
CA ALA A 95 8.78 13.09 -37.36
C ALA A 95 8.68 11.56 -37.25
N LYS A 96 8.95 10.87 -38.36
CA LYS A 96 9.02 9.40 -38.39
C LYS A 96 10.06 8.86 -37.40
N LEU A 97 9.65 7.92 -36.54
CA LEU A 97 10.56 7.17 -35.68
C LEU A 97 10.93 5.84 -36.35
N GLY A 98 12.22 5.66 -36.66
CA GLY A 98 12.73 4.45 -37.30
C GLY A 98 12.74 3.23 -36.36
N VAL A 99 12.79 2.02 -36.94
CA VAL A 99 12.96 0.77 -36.17
C VAL A 99 14.24 0.84 -35.34
N GLY A 100 14.15 0.51 -34.05
CA GLY A 100 15.26 0.55 -33.11
C GLY A 100 15.68 1.95 -32.69
N LYS A 101 14.91 2.99 -33.05
CA LYS A 101 15.10 4.36 -32.57
C LYS A 101 14.26 4.64 -31.34
N THR A 102 14.78 5.56 -30.53
CA THR A 102 14.23 5.88 -29.21
C THR A 102 13.59 7.26 -29.19
N VAL A 103 12.42 7.35 -28.57
CA VAL A 103 11.86 8.59 -28.04
C VAL A 103 11.96 8.51 -26.51
N THR A 104 12.40 9.59 -25.88
CA THR A 104 12.49 9.69 -24.43
C THR A 104 11.41 10.62 -23.93
N PHE A 105 10.59 10.16 -23.00
CA PHE A 105 9.70 11.00 -22.21
C PHE A 105 10.42 11.40 -20.94
N PHE A 106 10.22 12.63 -20.52
CA PHE A 106 10.80 13.22 -19.33
C PHE A 106 9.69 13.76 -18.46
N MET A 107 9.89 13.68 -17.15
CA MET A 107 8.96 14.19 -16.15
C MET A 107 9.79 14.80 -15.02
N GLY A 108 9.79 16.13 -14.89
CA GLY A 108 10.56 16.86 -13.89
C GLY A 108 10.96 18.27 -14.30
N ASP A 109 12.20 18.68 -14.02
CA ASP A 109 12.68 20.03 -14.29
C ASP A 109 13.17 20.17 -15.74
N PRO A 110 12.46 20.93 -16.61
CA PRO A 110 12.83 21.09 -18.01
C PRO A 110 14.17 21.85 -18.21
N LYS A 111 14.70 22.46 -17.15
CA LYS A 111 15.95 23.23 -17.14
C LYS A 111 17.08 22.52 -16.39
N GLU A 112 16.88 21.26 -15.99
CA GLU A 112 17.90 20.51 -15.24
C GLU A 112 19.20 20.39 -16.03
N LYS A 113 20.30 20.82 -15.40
CA LYS A 113 21.66 20.72 -15.99
C LYS A 113 22.49 19.62 -15.36
N LYS A 114 22.13 19.22 -14.13
CA LYS A 114 22.84 18.22 -13.34
C LYS A 114 21.81 17.23 -12.81
N TRP A 115 21.90 16.00 -13.29
CA TRP A 115 21.04 14.91 -12.88
C TRP A 115 21.18 14.59 -11.40
N GLY A 116 20.05 14.48 -10.69
CA GLY A 116 20.00 14.06 -9.30
C GLY A 116 18.71 14.51 -8.61
N LEU A 117 18.74 14.54 -7.27
CA LEU A 117 17.67 15.16 -6.50
C LEU A 117 17.58 16.65 -6.85
N ASN A 118 16.36 17.09 -7.17
CA ASN A 118 16.06 18.43 -7.62
C ASN A 118 14.64 18.81 -7.16
N PRO A 119 14.46 19.84 -6.32
CA PRO A 119 13.14 20.24 -5.82
C PRO A 119 12.20 20.77 -6.91
N LYS A 120 12.70 21.05 -8.12
CA LYS A 120 11.90 21.42 -9.29
C LYS A 120 11.50 20.24 -10.18
N GLY A 121 11.93 19.04 -9.79
CA GLY A 121 11.57 17.79 -10.45
C GLY A 121 10.12 17.40 -10.20
N THR A 122 9.80 16.15 -10.47
CA THR A 122 8.52 15.54 -10.12
C THR A 122 8.73 14.61 -8.94
N GLN A 123 7.87 14.69 -7.94
CA GLN A 123 7.92 13.85 -6.75
C GLN A 123 7.47 12.42 -7.07
N ALA A 124 8.28 11.44 -6.67
CA ALA A 124 7.88 10.04 -6.65
C ALA A 124 6.81 9.78 -5.57
N GLN A 125 5.98 8.77 -5.78
CA GLN A 125 5.01 8.33 -4.77
C GLN A 125 5.68 8.08 -3.40
N THR A 126 4.92 8.22 -2.33
CA THR A 126 5.44 8.08 -0.95
C THR A 126 5.32 6.66 -0.41
N THR A 127 4.85 5.72 -1.23
CA THR A 127 4.72 4.30 -0.88
C THR A 127 5.73 3.43 -1.64
N SER A 128 6.35 2.47 -0.96
CA SER A 128 7.21 1.50 -1.64
C SER A 128 6.38 0.57 -2.53
N GLN A 129 6.81 0.37 -3.77
CA GLN A 129 6.15 -0.48 -4.73
C GLN A 129 7.17 -1.07 -5.71
N ARG A 130 7.14 -2.39 -5.86
CA ARG A 130 7.99 -3.07 -6.84
C ARG A 130 7.34 -3.01 -8.21
N ARG A 131 8.14 -2.73 -9.25
CA ARG A 131 7.72 -2.62 -10.65
C ARG A 131 6.49 -1.74 -10.83
N ARG A 132 6.47 -0.55 -10.19
CA ARG A 132 5.40 0.43 -10.41
C ARG A 132 5.31 0.71 -11.91
N PRO A 133 4.12 0.53 -12.53
CA PRO A 133 3.96 0.68 -13.97
C PRO A 133 3.75 2.14 -14.38
N PHE A 134 4.19 2.46 -15.60
CA PHE A 134 3.70 3.60 -16.38
C PHE A 134 3.40 3.09 -17.77
N TYR A 135 2.30 3.54 -18.37
CA TYR A 135 1.82 2.97 -19.63
C TYR A 135 2.01 3.92 -20.79
N LEU A 136 2.34 3.36 -21.95
CA LEU A 136 2.41 4.06 -23.21
C LEU A 136 1.51 3.37 -24.23
N PHE A 137 0.40 4.02 -24.54
CA PHE A 137 -0.48 3.58 -25.62
C PHE A 137 -0.04 4.23 -26.92
N ILE A 138 -0.03 3.47 -28.01
CA ILE A 138 0.51 3.90 -29.30
C ILE A 138 -0.56 3.74 -30.37
N ASP A 139 -0.84 4.82 -31.11
CA ASP A 139 -1.70 4.81 -32.29
C ASP A 139 -0.92 5.31 -33.52
N PRO A 140 -0.37 4.40 -34.35
CA PRO A 140 0.35 4.76 -35.57
C PRO A 140 -0.54 5.42 -36.64
N THR A 141 -1.87 5.36 -36.50
CA THR A 141 -2.83 5.89 -37.49
C THR A 141 -3.22 7.34 -37.23
N GLY A 142 -3.00 7.84 -36.01
CA GLY A 142 -3.39 9.19 -35.60
C GLY A 142 -4.89 9.42 -35.44
N LYS A 143 -5.67 8.35 -35.17
CA LYS A 143 -7.15 8.38 -35.13
C LYS A 143 -7.72 8.16 -33.72
N GLY A 144 -6.88 8.14 -32.69
CA GLY A 144 -7.27 7.89 -31.30
C GLY A 144 -7.63 6.42 -31.03
N LYS A 145 -7.05 5.48 -31.79
CA LYS A 145 -7.25 4.03 -31.61
C LYS A 145 -6.00 3.40 -31.03
N TYR A 146 -6.08 3.04 -29.76
CA TYR A 146 -4.97 2.49 -28.99
C TYR A 146 -5.08 0.98 -28.84
N ASP A 147 -3.99 0.27 -29.13
CA ASP A 147 -3.83 -1.15 -28.82
C ASP A 147 -3.38 -1.34 -27.35
N GLU A 148 -3.01 -2.57 -26.97
CA GLU A 148 -2.40 -2.85 -25.66
C GLU A 148 -1.18 -1.95 -25.41
N PRO A 149 -1.05 -1.36 -24.19
CA PRO A 149 0.03 -0.45 -23.90
C PRO A 149 1.36 -1.17 -23.72
N GLU A 150 2.43 -0.47 -24.07
CA GLU A 150 3.77 -0.80 -23.61
C GLU A 150 3.93 -0.30 -22.16
N ALA A 151 4.66 -1.04 -21.33
CA ALA A 151 4.82 -0.70 -19.91
C ALA A 151 6.26 -0.37 -19.55
N PHE A 152 6.46 0.77 -18.90
CA PHE A 152 7.66 1.10 -18.15
C PHE A 152 7.51 0.61 -16.71
N SER A 153 8.61 0.32 -16.03
CA SER A 153 8.55 -0.04 -14.60
C SER A 153 9.70 0.57 -13.81
N ILE A 154 9.36 1.21 -12.69
CA ILE A 154 10.33 1.73 -11.70
C ILE A 154 10.10 0.99 -10.38
N ASP A 155 11.17 0.57 -9.71
CA ASP A 155 11.08 0.08 -8.33
C ASP A 155 11.13 1.28 -7.37
N VAL A 156 10.07 1.48 -6.58
CA VAL A 156 10.03 2.49 -5.51
C VAL A 156 10.38 1.82 -4.19
N LYS A 157 11.48 2.24 -3.56
CA LYS A 157 11.96 1.71 -2.27
C LYS A 157 11.71 2.70 -1.14
N GLY A 158 11.69 2.22 0.10
CA GLY A 158 11.67 3.11 1.27
C GLY A 158 12.87 4.05 1.28
N ASN A 159 12.65 5.31 1.63
CA ASN A 159 13.66 6.36 1.62
C ASN A 159 14.61 6.24 2.83
N ILE A 160 15.39 7.28 3.11
CA ILE A 160 16.35 7.31 4.22
C ILE A 160 15.64 6.94 5.53
N LEU A 161 16.28 6.06 6.30
CA LEU A 161 15.85 5.65 7.63
C LEU A 161 15.51 6.88 8.48
N HIS A 162 14.28 6.90 8.98
CA HIS A 162 13.77 7.97 9.83
C HIS A 162 13.29 7.44 11.18
N ASN A 163 12.73 6.21 11.22
CA ASN A 163 12.17 5.63 12.43
C ASN A 163 12.55 4.15 12.59
N VAL A 164 12.66 3.68 13.83
CA VAL A 164 12.77 2.25 14.15
C VAL A 164 11.61 1.84 15.04
N LYS A 165 10.65 1.13 14.48
CA LYS A 165 9.45 0.67 15.20
C LYS A 165 9.68 -0.72 15.79
N ILE A 166 9.41 -0.87 17.08
CA ILE A 166 9.59 -2.11 17.84
C ILE A 166 8.21 -2.68 18.16
N VAL A 167 7.84 -3.76 17.47
CA VAL A 167 6.57 -4.46 17.63
C VAL A 167 6.81 -5.67 18.55
N ALA A 168 6.20 -5.62 19.73
CA ALA A 168 6.30 -6.66 20.76
C ALA A 168 4.91 -7.04 21.28
N PRO A 169 4.72 -8.27 21.80
CA PRO A 169 3.48 -8.64 22.46
C PRO A 169 3.20 -7.74 23.67
N SER A 170 1.94 -7.39 23.91
CA SER A 170 1.57 -6.58 25.08
C SER A 170 1.56 -7.38 26.38
N PHE A 171 1.29 -8.68 26.30
CA PHE A 171 1.33 -9.61 27.43
C PHE A 171 2.24 -10.78 27.12
N VAL A 172 3.10 -11.14 28.08
CA VAL A 172 3.93 -12.34 28.01
C VAL A 172 3.89 -13.07 29.35
N ALA A 173 4.05 -14.39 29.32
CA ALA A 173 4.15 -15.19 30.52
C ALA A 173 5.61 -15.30 30.99
N LYS A 174 5.82 -15.29 32.31
CA LYS A 174 7.14 -15.49 32.92
C LYS A 174 7.79 -16.77 32.39
N ASN A 175 9.07 -16.68 32.04
CA ASN A 175 9.88 -17.76 31.46
C ASN A 175 9.33 -18.36 30.15
N LYS A 176 8.33 -17.73 29.52
CA LYS A 176 7.88 -18.09 28.18
C LYS A 176 8.61 -17.23 27.16
N ARG A 177 8.96 -17.88 26.06
CA ARG A 177 9.66 -17.25 24.94
C ARG A 177 8.66 -16.50 24.08
N PHE A 178 9.09 -15.36 23.57
CA PHE A 178 8.35 -14.55 22.62
C PHE A 178 9.31 -13.89 21.64
N ASP A 179 8.77 -13.46 20.52
CA ASP A 179 9.53 -12.81 19.46
C ASP A 179 9.19 -11.32 19.43
N VAL A 180 10.14 -10.53 18.94
CA VAL A 180 9.97 -9.08 18.74
C VAL A 180 10.33 -8.75 17.32
N VAL A 181 9.49 -7.97 16.65
CA VAL A 181 9.77 -7.50 15.29
C VAL A 181 10.29 -6.07 15.36
N ILE A 182 11.42 -5.84 14.70
CA ILE A 182 12.03 -4.53 14.50
C ILE A 182 11.81 -4.14 13.05
N ARG A 183 11.26 -2.96 12.85
CA ARG A 183 10.95 -2.39 11.54
C ARG A 183 11.74 -1.11 11.38
N PHE A 184 12.51 -1.03 10.30
CA PHE A 184 13.29 0.13 9.91
C PHE A 184 12.49 0.89 8.87
N GLU A 185 12.02 2.08 9.23
CA GLU A 185 11.01 2.83 8.49
C GLU A 185 11.58 4.17 7.99
N ASP A 186 11.25 4.55 6.76
CA ASP A 186 11.42 5.92 6.29
C ASP A 186 10.36 6.86 6.90
N GLU A 187 10.39 8.14 6.53
CA GLU A 187 9.45 9.14 7.06
C GLU A 187 7.98 8.84 6.72
N PHE A 188 7.73 8.04 5.68
CA PHE A 188 6.40 7.65 5.22
C PHE A 188 5.95 6.29 5.78
N GLY A 189 6.78 5.63 6.58
CA GLY A 189 6.49 4.31 7.15
C GLY A 189 6.71 3.15 6.17
N ASN A 190 7.55 3.30 5.14
CA ASN A 190 7.99 2.20 4.30
C ASN A 190 9.20 1.51 4.90
N LEU A 191 9.30 0.19 4.72
CA LEU A 191 10.49 -0.54 5.12
C LEU A 191 11.72 -0.08 4.32
N THR A 192 12.82 0.16 5.01
CA THR A 192 14.05 0.67 4.38
C THR A 192 15.32 0.10 5.00
N SER A 193 16.31 -0.13 4.13
CA SER A 193 17.70 -0.37 4.50
C SER A 193 18.60 0.81 4.14
N ASN A 194 18.02 1.89 3.60
CA ASN A 194 18.74 3.08 3.17
C ASN A 194 19.12 3.91 4.39
N THR A 195 20.39 3.87 4.76
CA THR A 195 20.92 4.64 5.88
C THR A 195 21.76 5.79 5.34
N ALA A 196 21.65 6.97 5.96
CA ALA A 196 22.38 8.15 5.50
C ALA A 196 23.91 7.95 5.53
N ASP A 197 24.42 7.11 6.43
CA ASP A 197 25.83 6.79 6.60
C ASP A 197 26.25 5.45 5.94
N GLY A 198 25.31 4.68 5.39
CA GLY A 198 25.55 3.38 4.74
C GLY A 198 25.92 2.22 5.68
N GLU A 199 26.19 2.49 6.96
CA GLU A 199 26.74 1.53 7.93
C GLU A 199 26.05 1.59 9.30
N THR A 200 24.84 2.20 9.39
CA THR A 200 24.14 2.38 10.68
C THR A 200 24.06 1.06 11.46
N LEU A 201 24.67 1.07 12.65
CA LEU A 201 24.62 -0.01 13.63
C LEU A 201 23.63 0.34 14.74
N ILE A 202 22.68 -0.55 14.99
CA ILE A 202 21.70 -0.41 16.06
C ILE A 202 22.07 -1.34 17.20
N GLU A 203 22.23 -0.78 18.40
CA GLU A 203 22.40 -1.55 19.62
C GLU A 203 21.04 -1.76 20.30
N LEU A 204 20.68 -3.01 20.51
CA LEU A 204 19.53 -3.34 21.34
C LEU A 204 19.92 -3.25 22.81
N SER A 205 19.03 -2.65 23.59
CA SER A 205 19.05 -2.64 25.06
C SER A 205 17.61 -2.75 25.57
N HIS A 206 17.40 -2.86 26.88
CA HIS A 206 16.07 -2.73 27.47
C HIS A 206 16.19 -2.14 28.88
N GLU A 207 15.15 -1.49 29.36
CA GLU A 207 15.10 -1.05 30.76
C GLU A 207 14.84 -2.30 31.65
N HIS A 208 15.64 -2.50 32.70
CA HIS A 208 15.40 -3.49 33.79
C HIS A 208 15.69 -5.01 33.59
N LEU A 209 16.60 -5.46 32.71
CA LEU A 209 17.28 -6.77 32.92
C LEU A 209 18.81 -6.63 33.01
N ARG A 210 19.44 -7.62 33.66
CA ARG A 210 20.89 -7.80 33.76
C ARG A 210 21.55 -8.05 32.39
N GLU A 211 22.61 -7.29 32.13
CA GLU A 211 23.89 -7.52 31.41
C GLU A 211 23.96 -8.27 30.05
N ASN A 212 22.95 -8.98 29.55
CA ASN A 212 23.19 -9.97 28.48
C ASN A 212 22.57 -9.72 27.10
N LEU A 213 21.90 -8.59 26.87
CA LEU A 213 21.32 -8.26 25.55
C LEU A 213 22.00 -7.04 24.94
N ASN A 214 23.30 -7.15 24.67
CA ASN A 214 24.03 -6.18 23.84
C ASN A 214 24.15 -6.75 22.43
N TRP A 215 23.07 -6.74 21.66
CA TRP A 215 23.09 -7.15 20.27
C TRP A 215 23.39 -5.95 19.38
N LYS A 216 24.40 -6.10 18.52
CA LYS A 216 24.63 -5.16 17.42
C LYS A 216 23.91 -5.71 16.18
N LEU A 217 22.93 -4.95 15.72
CA LEU A 217 22.09 -5.30 14.59
C LEU A 217 22.52 -4.46 13.39
N PHE A 218 22.76 -5.14 12.26
CA PHE A 218 22.81 -4.49 10.95
C PHE A 218 21.40 -4.39 10.41
N ILE A 219 21.09 -3.28 9.74
CA ILE A 219 19.81 -3.12 9.06
C ILE A 219 19.82 -4.00 7.81
N PRO A 220 18.97 -5.03 7.72
CA PRO A 220 18.94 -5.90 6.55
C PRO A 220 18.31 -5.17 5.36
N GLU A 221 18.60 -5.67 4.15
CA GLU A 221 18.03 -5.12 2.91
C GLU A 221 16.50 -5.08 2.88
N THR A 222 15.85 -5.95 3.68
CA THR A 222 14.40 -6.00 3.81
C THR A 222 13.80 -4.88 4.68
N GLY A 223 14.62 -4.10 5.41
CA GLY A 223 14.14 -3.15 6.44
C GLY A 223 13.48 -3.81 7.66
N TYR A 224 13.66 -5.12 7.76
CA TYR A 224 13.01 -6.12 8.59
C TYR A 224 13.81 -7.04 9.52
N ILE A 225 13.63 -7.05 10.84
CA ILE A 225 14.25 -8.12 11.68
C ILE A 225 13.26 -8.70 12.69
N THR A 226 13.19 -10.02 12.77
CA THR A 226 12.58 -10.72 13.91
C THR A 226 13.68 -11.16 14.88
N LEU A 227 13.56 -10.75 16.14
CA LEU A 227 14.40 -11.18 17.24
C LEU A 227 13.70 -12.29 18.01
N PRO A 228 14.17 -13.55 17.87
CA PRO A 228 13.44 -14.66 18.41
C PRO A 228 13.83 -14.97 19.86
N ASN A 229 12.94 -15.67 20.56
CA ASN A 229 13.24 -16.32 21.84
C ASN A 229 13.63 -15.38 23.01
N LEU A 230 13.14 -14.14 23.02
CA LEU A 230 13.24 -13.27 24.19
C LEU A 230 12.35 -13.81 25.31
N TYR A 231 12.72 -13.56 26.57
CA TYR A 231 11.92 -13.95 27.72
C TYR A 231 12.21 -13.05 28.92
N PHE A 232 11.21 -12.93 29.80
CA PHE A 232 11.37 -12.27 31.10
C PHE A 232 11.27 -13.30 32.22
N ASN A 233 12.20 -13.24 33.16
CA ASN A 233 12.29 -14.15 34.31
C ASN A 233 11.53 -13.64 35.55
N GLU A 234 11.10 -12.38 35.52
CA GLU A 234 10.34 -11.75 36.59
C GLU A 234 9.05 -11.14 36.02
N ALA A 235 8.02 -11.08 36.85
CA ALA A 235 6.78 -10.40 36.49
C ALA A 235 6.99 -8.89 36.67
N GLY A 236 6.46 -8.11 35.74
CA GLY A 236 6.74 -6.68 35.68
C GLY A 236 6.28 -6.06 34.37
N VAL A 237 6.59 -4.77 34.20
CA VAL A 237 6.37 -4.05 32.95
C VAL A 237 7.75 -3.73 32.38
N TYR A 238 7.96 -4.09 31.13
CA TYR A 238 9.24 -3.97 30.42
C TYR A 238 9.08 -3.12 29.18
N THR A 239 10.15 -2.43 28.80
CA THR A 239 10.24 -1.66 27.56
C THR A 239 11.55 -2.01 26.87
N ILE A 240 11.47 -2.38 25.59
CA ILE A 240 12.65 -2.64 24.76
C ILE A 240 13.11 -1.31 24.17
N THR A 241 14.41 -1.04 24.23
CA THR A 241 15.02 0.21 23.78
C THR A 241 16.13 -0.06 22.78
N LEU A 242 15.97 0.38 21.54
CA LEU A 242 17.03 0.36 20.53
C LEU A 242 17.76 1.71 20.53
N THR A 243 19.09 1.68 20.54
CA THR A 243 19.92 2.88 20.44
C THR A 243 20.70 2.85 19.12
N ASN A 244 20.56 3.89 18.32
CA ASN A 244 21.40 4.09 17.15
C ASN A 244 22.81 4.52 17.60
N LEU A 245 23.82 3.74 17.26
CA LEU A 245 25.18 3.98 17.74
C LEU A 245 25.87 5.17 17.05
N SER A 246 25.45 5.52 15.83
CA SER A 246 25.97 6.64 15.05
C SER A 246 25.50 7.99 15.60
N ASN A 247 24.19 8.16 15.84
CA ASN A 247 23.58 9.45 16.22
C ASN A 247 23.08 9.51 17.68
N LYS A 248 23.12 8.40 18.43
CA LYS A 248 22.63 8.24 19.82
C LYS A 248 21.12 8.36 20.02
N GLU A 249 20.34 8.35 18.94
CA GLU A 249 18.89 8.32 19.01
C GLU A 249 18.37 7.03 19.64
N GLN A 250 17.27 7.13 20.39
CA GLN A 250 16.66 5.99 21.08
C GLN A 250 15.23 5.77 20.63
N PHE A 251 14.90 4.51 20.36
CA PHE A 251 13.57 4.05 19.97
C PHE A 251 13.06 3.07 21.02
N ARG A 252 11.79 3.20 21.41
CA ARG A 252 11.20 2.40 22.50
C ARG A 252 9.97 1.65 22.01
N SER A 253 9.81 0.40 22.48
CA SER A 253 8.60 -0.37 22.26
C SER A 253 7.42 0.18 23.08
N ALA A 254 6.21 -0.27 22.76
CA ALA A 254 5.12 -0.21 23.73
C ALA A 254 5.47 -1.04 24.98
N PRO A 255 4.86 -0.75 26.15
CA PRO A 255 5.07 -1.52 27.37
C PRO A 255 4.65 -2.98 27.19
N ILE A 256 5.49 -3.90 27.66
CA ILE A 256 5.25 -5.34 27.68
C ILE A 256 4.99 -5.76 29.12
N ARG A 257 3.79 -6.25 29.42
CA ARG A 257 3.45 -6.74 30.76
C ARG A 257 3.75 -8.23 30.87
N CYS A 258 4.78 -8.56 31.64
CA CYS A 258 5.10 -9.92 32.04
C CYS A 258 4.28 -10.32 33.26
N ILE A 259 3.51 -11.39 33.16
CA ILE A 259 2.69 -11.95 34.23
C ILE A 259 3.03 -13.43 34.47
N PRO A 260 2.73 -14.02 35.65
CA PRO A 260 3.05 -15.42 35.92
C PRO A 260 2.46 -16.38 34.89
N GLU A 261 1.22 -16.14 34.46
CA GLU A 261 0.48 -16.92 33.47
C GLU A 261 -0.44 -15.98 32.67
N VAL A 262 -0.58 -16.22 31.37
CA VAL A 262 -1.42 -15.43 30.46
C VAL A 262 -2.67 -16.23 30.14
N GLU A 263 -3.82 -15.88 30.73
CA GLU A 263 -5.10 -16.55 30.46
C GLU A 263 -5.65 -16.24 29.05
N ARG A 264 -5.41 -15.02 28.56
CA ARG A 264 -5.82 -14.56 27.23
C ARG A 264 -4.70 -13.73 26.62
N GLN A 265 -4.29 -14.10 25.42
CA GLN A 265 -3.34 -13.32 24.66
C GLN A 265 -4.03 -12.09 24.05
N LEU A 266 -3.31 -10.98 24.01
CA LEU A 266 -3.73 -9.79 23.28
C LEU A 266 -3.06 -9.82 21.91
N HIS A 267 -3.88 -9.71 20.88
CA HIS A 267 -3.45 -9.67 19.49
C HIS A 267 -3.82 -8.33 18.89
N TRP A 268 -2.97 -7.83 17.99
CA TRP A 268 -3.17 -6.55 17.30
C TRP A 268 -3.50 -6.82 15.84
N GLY A 269 -4.48 -6.10 15.31
CA GLY A 269 -4.98 -6.34 13.97
C GLY A 269 -6.08 -5.36 13.61
N THR A 270 -6.63 -5.51 12.41
CA THR A 270 -7.83 -4.78 11.97
C THR A 270 -8.92 -5.77 11.57
N LEU A 271 -10.18 -5.44 11.87
CA LEU A 271 -11.35 -6.17 11.40
C LEU A 271 -12.07 -5.46 10.24
N HIS A 272 -11.71 -4.20 10.00
CA HIS A 272 -12.17 -3.36 8.91
C HIS A 272 -10.92 -3.00 8.08
N GLY A 273 -10.47 -3.98 7.30
CA GLY A 273 -9.16 -3.98 6.68
C GLY A 273 -9.08 -3.18 5.39
N GLU A 274 -8.96 -1.86 5.48
CA GLU A 274 -8.64 -1.00 4.34
C GLU A 274 -7.18 -0.55 4.34
N SER A 275 -6.66 -0.23 3.16
CA SER A 275 -5.33 0.37 3.02
C SER A 275 -5.36 1.49 2.01
N GLU A 276 -4.78 2.63 2.40
CA GLU A 276 -4.55 3.74 1.47
C GLU A 276 -3.52 3.33 0.40
N ARG A 277 -2.56 2.46 0.76
CA ARG A 277 -1.44 2.08 -0.10
C ARG A 277 -1.82 1.07 -1.18
N VAL A 278 -2.73 0.15 -0.83
CA VAL A 278 -3.08 -1.00 -1.65
C VAL A 278 -4.58 -1.18 -1.64
N ASP A 279 -5.19 -1.30 -2.82
CA ASP A 279 -6.60 -1.62 -2.92
C ASP A 279 -6.88 -3.02 -2.33
N SER A 280 -7.69 -3.05 -1.27
CA SER A 280 -8.03 -4.25 -0.51
C SER A 280 -8.96 -5.20 -1.28
N THR A 281 -9.64 -4.70 -2.32
CA THR A 281 -10.62 -5.43 -3.12
C THR A 281 -9.98 -6.00 -4.38
N GLU A 282 -9.29 -5.16 -5.16
CA GLU A 282 -8.65 -5.56 -6.41
C GLU A 282 -7.29 -6.25 -6.19
N ASN A 283 -6.57 -5.91 -5.12
CA ASN A 283 -5.21 -6.39 -4.86
C ASN A 283 -5.00 -6.93 -3.44
N ILE A 284 -5.92 -7.79 -3.03
CA ILE A 284 -5.95 -8.39 -1.70
C ILE A 284 -4.67 -9.15 -1.29
N ASP A 285 -3.97 -9.83 -2.21
CA ASP A 285 -2.70 -10.53 -1.89
C ASP A 285 -1.64 -9.52 -1.39
N SER A 286 -1.51 -8.39 -2.10
CA SER A 286 -0.59 -7.32 -1.72
C SER A 286 -1.00 -6.68 -0.39
N CYS A 287 -2.31 -6.52 -0.16
CA CYS A 287 -2.85 -5.97 1.08
C CYS A 287 -2.57 -6.90 2.28
N LEU A 288 -2.79 -8.21 2.13
CA LEU A 288 -2.49 -9.22 3.16
C LEU A 288 -1.00 -9.28 3.48
N ARG A 289 -0.12 -9.23 2.46
CA ARG A 289 1.33 -9.12 2.66
C ARG A 289 1.69 -7.85 3.41
N HIS A 290 1.10 -6.72 3.05
CA HIS A 290 1.36 -5.47 3.73
C HIS A 290 1.02 -5.58 5.23
N PHE A 291 -0.16 -6.10 5.61
CA PHE A 291 -0.52 -6.20 7.02
C PHE A 291 0.26 -7.29 7.79
N ARG A 292 0.48 -8.46 7.20
CA ARG A 292 1.22 -9.57 7.83
C ARG A 292 2.71 -9.31 7.91
N ASP A 293 3.32 -9.00 6.77
CA ASP A 293 4.77 -8.96 6.60
C ASP A 293 5.31 -7.54 6.86
N GLU A 294 4.60 -6.51 6.38
CA GLU A 294 5.01 -5.11 6.53
C GLU A 294 4.30 -4.33 7.63
N GLN A 295 3.38 -4.87 8.42
CA GLN A 295 2.91 -4.19 9.64
C GLN A 295 3.04 -5.10 10.87
N SER A 296 3.30 -6.39 10.64
CA SER A 296 3.45 -7.41 11.68
C SER A 296 2.21 -7.51 12.57
N LEU A 297 1.03 -7.35 11.97
CA LEU A 297 -0.24 -7.58 12.65
C LEU A 297 -0.47 -9.08 12.84
N ASN A 298 -1.25 -9.42 13.85
CA ASN A 298 -1.65 -10.79 14.18
C ASN A 298 -2.94 -11.22 13.49
N PHE A 299 -3.78 -10.27 13.08
CA PHE A 299 -4.98 -10.58 12.32
C PHE A 299 -5.41 -9.47 11.37
N TYR A 300 -6.20 -9.86 10.37
CA TYR A 300 -6.75 -8.95 9.37
C TYR A 300 -8.13 -9.44 8.90
N GLY A 301 -9.13 -8.56 8.90
CA GLY A 301 -10.46 -8.82 8.36
C GLY A 301 -10.69 -8.03 7.08
N VAL A 302 -11.04 -8.72 5.99
CA VAL A 302 -11.38 -8.05 4.73
C VAL A 302 -12.69 -7.29 4.85
N SER A 303 -12.80 -6.17 4.15
CA SER A 303 -13.95 -5.27 4.19
C SER A 303 -14.46 -4.83 2.81
N PRO A 304 -14.49 -5.68 1.77
CA PRO A 304 -15.11 -5.27 0.51
C PRO A 304 -16.59 -4.97 0.72
N PHE A 305 -17.16 -4.05 -0.04
CA PHE A 305 -18.62 -3.87 -0.06
C PHE A 305 -19.31 -5.10 -0.66
N GLU A 306 -20.51 -5.43 -0.17
CA GLU A 306 -21.26 -6.60 -0.66
C GLU A 306 -21.78 -6.46 -2.10
N SER A 307 -21.86 -5.22 -2.60
CA SER A 307 -22.51 -4.89 -3.86
C SER A 307 -21.90 -5.67 -5.03
N ASN A 308 -22.72 -6.07 -5.99
CA ASN A 308 -22.21 -6.81 -7.15
C ASN A 308 -21.45 -5.89 -8.13
N GLU A 309 -21.69 -4.58 -8.06
CA GLU A 309 -20.94 -3.59 -8.82
C GLU A 309 -19.49 -3.45 -8.32
N GLU A 310 -19.27 -3.36 -7.01
CA GLU A 310 -17.91 -3.25 -6.44
C GLU A 310 -17.23 -4.62 -6.28
N THR A 311 -17.97 -5.62 -5.78
CA THR A 311 -17.41 -6.94 -5.50
C THR A 311 -18.16 -8.04 -6.24
N PRO A 312 -17.93 -8.18 -7.57
CA PRO A 312 -18.42 -9.31 -8.34
C PRO A 312 -18.03 -10.66 -7.72
N ASN A 313 -18.79 -11.70 -8.02
CA ASN A 313 -18.53 -13.06 -7.51
C ASN A 313 -17.14 -13.62 -7.86
N GLU A 314 -16.50 -13.13 -8.92
CA GLU A 314 -15.13 -13.51 -9.25
C GLU A 314 -14.12 -12.88 -8.29
N ILE A 315 -14.22 -11.57 -8.06
CA ILE A 315 -13.40 -10.84 -7.09
C ILE A 315 -13.60 -11.42 -5.68
N TRP A 316 -14.84 -11.68 -5.27
CA TRP A 316 -15.11 -12.32 -3.98
C TRP A 316 -14.41 -13.68 -3.84
N ARG A 317 -14.46 -14.54 -4.87
CA ARG A 317 -13.78 -15.84 -4.85
C ARG A 317 -12.28 -15.69 -4.73
N GLN A 318 -11.69 -14.69 -5.39
CA GLN A 318 -10.27 -14.37 -5.27
C GLN A 318 -9.92 -13.90 -3.85
N ILE A 319 -10.72 -13.01 -3.25
CA ILE A 319 -10.57 -12.56 -1.87
C ILE A 319 -10.65 -13.75 -0.91
N ALA A 320 -11.71 -14.56 -0.99
CA ALA A 320 -11.90 -15.73 -0.13
C ALA A 320 -10.76 -16.74 -0.26
N HIS A 321 -10.25 -16.98 -1.48
CA HIS A 321 -9.10 -17.83 -1.70
C HIS A 321 -7.83 -17.28 -1.03
N ASN A 322 -7.49 -16.00 -1.27
CA ASN A 322 -6.30 -15.39 -0.69
C ASN A 322 -6.37 -15.30 0.84
N VAL A 323 -7.54 -14.98 1.40
CA VAL A 323 -7.78 -15.01 2.85
C VAL A 323 -7.46 -16.41 3.39
N ALA A 324 -8.03 -17.47 2.81
CA ALA A 324 -7.76 -18.84 3.27
C ALA A 324 -6.28 -19.24 3.16
N GLU A 325 -5.60 -18.88 2.07
CA GLU A 325 -4.18 -19.21 1.85
C GLU A 325 -3.23 -18.43 2.79
N PHE A 326 -3.59 -17.20 3.18
CA PHE A 326 -2.77 -16.39 4.10
C PHE A 326 -3.04 -16.68 5.57
N ASN A 327 -4.13 -17.38 5.89
CA ASN A 327 -4.44 -17.75 7.26
C ASN A 327 -3.39 -18.72 7.81
N GLU A 328 -2.54 -18.23 8.71
CA GLU A 328 -1.53 -19.03 9.41
C GLU A 328 -1.87 -19.08 10.90
N ASP A 329 -2.29 -20.25 11.38
CA ASP A 329 -2.59 -20.48 12.79
C ASP A 329 -1.43 -20.02 13.68
N GLU A 330 -1.79 -19.40 14.81
CA GLU A 330 -0.86 -18.85 15.82
C GLU A 330 0.06 -17.71 15.34
N ARG A 331 0.02 -17.31 14.06
CA ARG A 331 0.86 -16.25 13.50
C ARG A 331 0.06 -15.10 12.89
N PHE A 332 -0.84 -15.40 11.97
CA PHE A 332 -1.63 -14.41 11.23
C PHE A 332 -3.01 -14.97 10.87
N ILE A 333 -4.03 -14.56 11.63
CA ILE A 333 -5.41 -15.00 11.40
C ILE A 333 -6.12 -14.05 10.46
N THR A 334 -6.75 -14.58 9.43
CA THR A 334 -7.51 -13.77 8.48
C THR A 334 -8.99 -14.04 8.61
N PHE A 335 -9.81 -13.00 8.55
CA PHE A 335 -11.26 -13.11 8.60
C PHE A 335 -11.88 -12.73 7.27
N THR A 336 -12.77 -13.58 6.75
CA THR A 336 -13.70 -13.18 5.69
C THR A 336 -14.74 -12.21 6.26
N GLY A 337 -15.14 -11.23 5.48
CA GLY A 337 -16.09 -10.22 5.90
C GLY A 337 -16.54 -9.35 4.73
N TYR A 338 -17.46 -8.44 4.99
CA TYR A 338 -17.89 -7.44 4.02
C TYR A 338 -18.54 -6.24 4.71
N GLN A 339 -18.54 -5.11 4.00
CA GLN A 339 -19.27 -3.92 4.38
C GLN A 339 -20.71 -4.00 3.89
N TRP A 340 -21.65 -3.90 4.83
CA TRP A 340 -23.07 -3.74 4.58
C TRP A 340 -23.44 -2.26 4.67
N LEU A 341 -24.02 -1.71 3.60
CA LEU A 341 -24.58 -0.36 3.59
C LEU A 341 -26.12 -0.44 3.59
N GLY A 342 -26.73 -0.07 4.71
CA GLY A 342 -28.17 0.03 4.87
C GLY A 342 -28.67 1.48 4.85
N GLU A 343 -29.96 1.67 5.16
CA GLU A 343 -30.56 3.00 5.23
C GLU A 343 -29.91 3.84 6.35
N PRO A 344 -29.46 5.08 6.07
CA PRO A 344 -28.84 5.94 7.07
C PRO A 344 -29.80 6.26 8.23
N GLY A 345 -29.29 6.24 9.46
CA GLY A 345 -30.05 6.46 10.68
C GLY A 345 -30.75 5.20 11.22
N GLU A 346 -31.02 4.21 10.37
CA GLU A 346 -31.62 2.92 10.76
C GLU A 346 -30.58 1.80 10.80
N GLU A 347 -30.09 1.37 9.65
CA GLU A 347 -29.06 0.33 9.55
C GLU A 347 -27.67 0.94 9.45
N GLY A 348 -27.49 2.03 8.69
CA GLY A 348 -26.17 2.65 8.45
C GLY A 348 -25.15 1.67 7.87
N LEU A 349 -23.86 1.90 8.13
CA LEU A 349 -22.80 0.96 7.75
C LEU A 349 -22.53 -0.10 8.84
N ARG A 350 -22.33 -1.36 8.41
CA ARG A 350 -21.79 -2.43 9.25
C ARG A 350 -20.60 -3.09 8.58
N GLN A 351 -19.49 -3.23 9.31
CA GLN A 351 -18.48 -4.23 8.97
C GLN A 351 -18.90 -5.58 9.54
N LEU A 352 -19.22 -6.53 8.66
CA LEU A 352 -19.62 -7.88 9.02
C LEU A 352 -18.41 -8.82 8.92
N VAL A 353 -18.12 -9.55 10.01
CA VAL A 353 -16.94 -10.39 10.15
C VAL A 353 -17.35 -11.82 10.47
N PHE A 354 -16.99 -12.76 9.61
CA PHE A 354 -17.23 -14.19 9.84
C PHE A 354 -16.12 -14.80 10.68
N LEU A 355 -16.51 -15.54 11.72
CA LEU A 355 -15.60 -16.25 12.63
C LEU A 355 -15.22 -17.65 12.11
N LYS A 356 -15.81 -18.06 10.98
CA LYS A 356 -15.50 -19.29 10.24
C LYS A 356 -15.42 -18.94 8.76
N GLU A 357 -14.69 -19.76 8.01
CA GLU A 357 -14.55 -19.59 6.57
C GLU A 357 -15.92 -19.55 5.88
N GLN A 358 -16.19 -18.46 5.16
CA GLN A 358 -17.44 -18.26 4.43
C GLN A 358 -17.20 -18.29 2.92
N LYS A 359 -17.68 -19.36 2.27
CA LYS A 359 -17.43 -19.61 0.84
C LYS A 359 -18.35 -18.85 -0.11
N GLN A 360 -19.48 -18.34 0.37
CA GLN A 360 -20.46 -17.63 -0.44
C GLN A 360 -20.61 -16.19 0.05
N ASN A 361 -20.56 -15.24 -0.88
CA ASN A 361 -20.84 -13.84 -0.62
C ASN A 361 -22.34 -13.64 -0.34
N PRO A 362 -22.75 -13.21 0.86
CA PRO A 362 -24.13 -12.85 1.13
C PRO A 362 -24.44 -11.46 0.52
N GLN A 363 -25.08 -11.45 -0.64
CA GLN A 363 -25.38 -10.21 -1.35
C GLN A 363 -26.75 -9.64 -0.95
N LYS A 364 -26.86 -8.31 -0.89
CA LYS A 364 -28.12 -7.62 -0.55
C LYS A 364 -29.26 -7.92 -1.53
N LYS A 365 -28.94 -8.23 -2.79
CA LYS A 365 -29.94 -8.64 -3.79
C LYS A 365 -30.57 -10.01 -3.51
N ASP A 366 -29.93 -10.85 -2.69
CA ASP A 366 -30.48 -12.15 -2.32
C ASP A 366 -31.62 -11.99 -1.32
N ALA A 367 -32.77 -12.61 -1.61
CA ALA A 367 -33.95 -12.50 -0.76
C ALA A 367 -33.70 -12.93 0.71
N LYS A 368 -32.72 -13.81 0.93
CA LYS A 368 -32.25 -14.30 2.23
C LYS A 368 -31.43 -13.28 3.02
N TYR A 369 -30.74 -12.35 2.35
CA TYR A 369 -29.80 -11.40 2.97
C TYR A 369 -30.16 -9.92 2.73
N GLY A 370 -31.24 -9.62 2.00
CA GLY A 370 -31.58 -8.24 1.61
C GLY A 370 -32.02 -7.25 2.68
N SER A 371 -31.77 -7.53 3.96
CA SER A 371 -31.71 -6.52 5.02
C SER A 371 -30.81 -7.00 6.16
N LEU A 372 -30.28 -6.10 6.98
CA LEU A 372 -29.42 -6.49 8.11
C LEU A 372 -30.16 -7.43 9.08
N LYS A 373 -31.45 -7.18 9.32
CA LYS A 373 -32.32 -8.06 10.10
C LYS A 373 -32.43 -9.48 9.51
N LYS A 374 -32.42 -9.61 8.18
CA LYS A 374 -32.44 -10.93 7.52
C LYS A 374 -31.08 -11.61 7.63
N VAL A 375 -29.98 -10.86 7.52
CA VAL A 375 -28.62 -11.36 7.78
C VAL A 375 -28.53 -11.93 9.20
N TYR A 376 -28.97 -11.19 10.23
CA TYR A 376 -28.97 -11.65 11.62
C TYR A 376 -29.85 -12.89 11.86
N LYS A 377 -30.92 -13.07 11.08
CA LYS A 377 -31.72 -14.30 11.14
C LYS A 377 -31.08 -15.49 10.42
N ALA A 378 -30.23 -15.22 9.43
CA ALA A 378 -29.60 -16.25 8.62
C ALA A 378 -28.35 -16.86 9.27
N PHE A 379 -27.71 -16.14 10.21
CA PHE A 379 -26.46 -16.55 10.85
C PHE A 379 -26.59 -16.71 12.35
N ASN A 380 -25.71 -17.51 12.94
CA ASN A 380 -25.60 -17.64 14.40
C ASN A 380 -24.69 -16.52 14.95
N PRO A 381 -25.01 -15.89 16.09
CA PRO A 381 -24.14 -14.90 16.75
C PRO A 381 -22.75 -15.43 17.19
N LYS A 382 -22.52 -16.74 17.12
CA LYS A 382 -21.21 -17.38 17.33
C LYS A 382 -20.38 -17.53 16.05
N GLU A 383 -20.94 -17.17 14.90
CA GLU A 383 -20.32 -17.33 13.58
C GLU A 383 -20.15 -16.00 12.84
N LEU A 384 -20.85 -14.96 13.29
CA LEU A 384 -20.84 -13.64 12.69
C LEU A 384 -20.78 -12.57 13.79
N ILE A 385 -19.91 -11.58 13.61
CA ILE A 385 -19.90 -10.32 14.36
C ILE A 385 -20.29 -9.21 13.40
N ALA A 386 -21.07 -8.25 13.89
CA ALA A 386 -21.38 -7.03 13.17
C ALA A 386 -20.81 -5.84 13.93
N ILE A 387 -20.15 -4.94 13.22
CA ILE A 387 -19.50 -3.77 13.81
C ILE A 387 -20.14 -2.54 13.18
N PRO A 388 -20.93 -1.74 13.91
CA PRO A 388 -21.33 -0.42 13.45
C PRO A 388 -20.09 0.43 13.13
N SER A 389 -20.03 0.92 11.91
CA SER A 389 -18.91 1.69 11.35
C SER A 389 -19.40 3.02 10.80
N PHE A 390 -18.53 4.03 10.78
CA PHE A 390 -18.79 5.44 10.43
C PHE A 390 -20.12 5.98 10.98
N THR A 391 -20.47 5.67 12.25
CA THR A 391 -21.81 5.93 12.80
C THR A 391 -22.18 7.42 12.93
N MET A 392 -21.19 8.32 12.81
CA MET A 392 -21.37 9.77 12.76
C MET A 392 -21.21 10.35 11.34
N GLY A 393 -20.90 9.52 10.34
CA GLY A 393 -20.69 9.94 8.96
C GLY A 393 -22.00 10.22 8.23
N GLU A 394 -22.08 11.35 7.54
CA GLU A 394 -23.23 11.63 6.66
C GLU A 394 -23.35 10.52 5.60
N GLY A 395 -24.56 10.00 5.39
CA GLY A 395 -24.80 8.85 4.51
C GLY A 395 -24.47 7.46 5.10
N TYR A 396 -23.75 7.36 6.21
CA TYR A 396 -23.39 6.09 6.87
C TYR A 396 -23.88 5.97 8.33
N HIS A 397 -24.42 7.06 8.86
CA HIS A 397 -24.77 7.22 10.27
C HIS A 397 -25.76 6.17 10.78
N TYR A 398 -25.69 5.92 12.09
CA TYR A 398 -26.53 4.96 12.80
C TYR A 398 -26.86 5.48 14.19
N ASP A 399 -28.14 5.47 14.58
CA ASP A 399 -28.61 6.08 15.83
C ASP A 399 -28.71 5.09 17.02
N PHE A 400 -28.31 3.84 16.80
CA PHE A 400 -28.31 2.76 17.81
C PHE A 400 -29.70 2.35 18.35
N LYS A 401 -30.82 2.80 17.77
CA LYS A 401 -32.16 2.40 18.25
C LYS A 401 -32.44 0.91 18.07
N ASP A 402 -31.95 0.31 16.99
CA ASP A 402 -32.15 -1.10 16.64
C ASP A 402 -30.93 -1.98 16.97
N PHE A 403 -30.15 -1.59 17.98
CA PHE A 403 -28.94 -2.28 18.41
C PHE A 403 -29.17 -3.76 18.76
N CYS A 404 -28.34 -4.64 18.19
CA CYS A 404 -28.46 -6.07 18.38
C CYS A 404 -27.24 -6.64 19.15
N PRO A 405 -27.29 -6.73 20.49
CA PRO A 405 -26.12 -7.06 21.32
C PRO A 405 -25.51 -8.45 21.05
N ASP A 406 -26.30 -9.38 20.49
CA ASP A 406 -25.82 -10.71 20.17
C ASP A 406 -24.74 -10.68 19.07
N PHE A 407 -24.91 -9.82 18.06
CA PHE A 407 -24.01 -9.63 16.92
C PHE A 407 -23.12 -8.39 17.06
N GLU A 408 -23.66 -7.30 17.61
CA GLU A 408 -23.02 -5.98 17.73
C GLU A 408 -22.34 -5.82 19.09
N ARG A 409 -21.16 -6.41 19.24
CA ARG A 409 -20.43 -6.42 20.53
C ARG A 409 -19.41 -5.30 20.67
N VAL A 410 -19.05 -4.70 19.55
CA VAL A 410 -18.09 -3.61 19.43
C VAL A 410 -18.62 -2.63 18.39
N ALA A 411 -18.20 -1.38 18.47
CA ALA A 411 -18.46 -0.36 17.47
C ALA A 411 -17.14 0.33 17.12
N GLU A 412 -17.02 0.78 15.88
CA GLU A 412 -15.89 1.57 15.45
C GLU A 412 -16.03 3.00 15.97
N ILE A 413 -14.96 3.52 16.57
CA ILE A 413 -14.89 4.87 17.14
C ILE A 413 -13.85 5.64 16.34
N TYR A 414 -14.22 6.81 15.83
CA TYR A 414 -13.37 7.70 15.02
C TYR A 414 -12.84 8.87 15.83
#